data_AF-A0A414VN52-F1
#
_entry.id   AF-A0A414VN52-F1
#
_cell.length_a   1.000
_cell.length_b   1.000
_cell.length_c   1.000
_cell.angle_alpha   90.00
_cell.angle_beta   90.00
_cell.angle_gamma   90.00
#
_symmetry.space_group_name_H-M   'P 1'
#
loop_
_entity.id
_entity.type
_entity.pdbx_description
1 polymer ?
#
loop_
_entity_poly.entity_id
_entity_poly.type
_entity_poly.pdbx_seq_one_letter_code
_entity_poly.pdbx_strand_id
1 'polypeptide(L)'
;MPPLHQHFRRDLLDPYEIKMFGAIADGEIYLRHIPETYEKGHTLDASDFVLTSAAFEWEFDQAYPSGVVKSEARVAAEQRASAQMDECINQSSGKAKKILKYAKKSIGFSNLESKIIQAGRDFHEMIGVFGEGLYKRNDEEFSYEVIGSRLAEQRNDFAHGNIDKDFKGAAILDLLLLRYLVYAMQLKRIGVSAANTRRAINELFGLMYYLPAEDGDTETVAKNTEISEPNNETEGNADEIVEAE
;
A
#
# COMPACT_ATOMS: atom_id res chain seq x y z
N MET A 1 6.70 -22.05 -23.86
CA MET A 1 6.27 -21.02 -22.89
C MET A 1 6.03 -21.71 -21.57
N PRO A 2 6.76 -21.41 -20.48
CA PRO A 2 6.43 -21.96 -19.19
C PRO A 2 5.30 -21.14 -18.53
N PRO A 3 4.45 -21.77 -17.70
CA PRO A 3 3.35 -21.08 -17.03
C PRO A 3 3.88 -20.20 -15.90
N LEU A 4 3.41 -18.95 -15.85
CA LEU A 4 3.59 -18.03 -14.73
C LEU A 4 2.75 -18.53 -13.55
N HIS A 5 3.23 -19.54 -12.84
CA HIS A 5 2.79 -19.78 -11.48
C HIS A 5 3.39 -18.68 -10.60
N GLN A 6 2.59 -17.67 -10.29
CA GLN A 6 2.91 -16.64 -9.31
C GLN A 6 2.92 -17.32 -7.93
N HIS A 7 4.05 -17.95 -7.59
CA HIS A 7 4.24 -18.61 -6.30
C HIS A 7 4.51 -17.52 -5.26
N PHE A 8 3.52 -17.26 -4.41
CA PHE A 8 3.72 -16.50 -3.18
C PHE A 8 4.81 -17.21 -2.35
N ARG A 9 5.98 -16.58 -2.21
CA ARG A 9 7.10 -17.18 -1.48
C ARG A 9 6.78 -17.22 0.01
N ARG A 10 6.31 -18.39 0.46
CA ARG A 10 5.91 -18.67 1.84
C ARG A 10 7.02 -18.31 2.83
N ASP A 11 8.28 -18.57 2.49
CA ASP A 11 9.47 -18.27 3.30
C ASP A 11 9.58 -16.80 3.76
N LEU A 12 9.03 -15.85 3.02
CA LEU A 12 9.04 -14.42 3.40
C LEU A 12 8.07 -14.11 4.55
N LEU A 13 7.01 -14.92 4.70
CA LEU A 13 5.91 -14.72 5.65
C LEU A 13 5.73 -15.89 6.62
N ASP A 14 6.45 -16.98 6.47
CA ASP A 14 6.41 -18.18 7.32
C ASP A 14 6.45 -17.86 8.83
N PRO A 15 7.36 -16.99 9.35
CA PRO A 15 7.35 -16.66 10.78
C PRO A 15 6.15 -15.81 11.21
N TYR A 16 5.42 -15.23 10.26
CA TYR A 16 4.25 -14.38 10.47
C TYR A 16 2.93 -15.05 10.08
N GLU A 17 2.97 -16.26 9.51
CA GLU A 17 1.79 -16.96 8.97
C GLU A 17 0.70 -17.14 10.04
N ILE A 18 1.10 -17.57 11.25
CA ILE A 18 0.19 -17.71 12.39
C ILE A 18 -0.43 -16.36 12.78
N LYS A 19 0.36 -15.28 12.79
CA LYS A 19 -0.14 -13.93 13.13
C LYS A 19 -1.08 -13.40 12.07
N MET A 20 -0.78 -13.65 10.79
CA MET A 20 -1.61 -13.23 9.67
C MET A 20 -2.95 -13.96 9.71
N PHE A 21 -2.96 -15.29 9.85
CA PHE A 21 -4.20 -16.04 9.95
C PHE A 21 -4.99 -15.72 11.22
N GLY A 22 -4.32 -15.47 12.35
CA GLY A 22 -4.95 -14.97 13.57
C GLY A 22 -5.65 -13.64 13.33
N ALA A 23 -4.94 -12.65 12.79
CA ALA A 23 -5.50 -11.34 12.48
C ALA A 23 -6.67 -11.41 11.47
N ILE A 24 -6.61 -12.33 10.50
CA ILE A 24 -7.74 -12.58 9.58
C ILE A 24 -8.95 -13.17 10.33
N ALA A 25 -8.72 -14.20 11.16
CA ALA A 25 -9.78 -14.87 11.90
C ALA A 25 -10.47 -13.93 12.91
N ASP A 26 -9.69 -13.03 13.51
CA ASP A 26 -10.15 -12.04 14.48
C ASP A 26 -10.80 -10.81 13.81
N GLY A 27 -10.79 -10.73 12.47
CA GLY A 27 -11.35 -9.61 11.73
C GLY A 27 -10.50 -8.33 11.81
N GLU A 28 -9.24 -8.47 12.20
CA GLU A 28 -8.23 -7.40 12.31
C GLU A 28 -7.51 -7.12 10.98
N ILE A 29 -8.00 -7.66 9.85
CA ILE A 29 -7.54 -7.30 8.51
C ILE A 29 -8.77 -7.06 7.63
N TYR A 30 -8.84 -5.90 6.99
CA TYR A 30 -9.92 -5.62 6.06
C TYR A 30 -9.67 -6.32 4.72
N LEU A 31 -10.40 -7.40 4.43
CA LEU A 31 -10.17 -8.22 3.22
C LEU A 31 -11.14 -7.95 2.05
N ARG A 32 -12.19 -7.13 2.22
CA ARG A 32 -13.25 -6.97 1.19
C ARG A 32 -12.78 -6.32 -0.12
N HIS A 33 -11.62 -5.67 -0.09
CA HIS A 33 -10.99 -5.05 -1.25
C HIS A 33 -10.16 -6.05 -2.09
N ILE A 34 -10.00 -7.30 -1.62
CA ILE A 34 -9.30 -8.34 -2.35
C ILE A 34 -10.24 -8.91 -3.42
N PRO A 35 -9.82 -8.95 -4.70
CA PRO A 35 -10.62 -9.52 -5.77
C PRO A 35 -10.98 -10.99 -5.50
N GLU A 36 -12.24 -11.35 -5.74
CA GLU A 36 -12.74 -12.73 -5.57
C GLU A 36 -12.11 -13.71 -6.57
N THR A 37 -11.66 -13.21 -7.72
CA THR A 37 -11.06 -14.01 -8.80
C THR A 37 -9.84 -13.31 -9.37
N TYR A 38 -8.95 -14.11 -9.96
CA TYR A 38 -7.77 -13.61 -10.68
C TYR A 38 -8.15 -12.64 -11.80
N GLU A 39 -9.18 -12.97 -12.58
CA GLU A 39 -9.67 -12.13 -13.68
C GLU A 39 -10.15 -10.76 -13.19
N LYS A 40 -10.96 -10.72 -12.11
CA LYS A 40 -11.39 -9.46 -11.49
C LYS A 40 -10.20 -8.64 -10.97
N GLY A 41 -9.13 -9.31 -10.54
CA GLY A 41 -7.91 -8.63 -10.09
C GLY A 41 -7.15 -7.87 -11.17
N HIS A 42 -7.47 -8.08 -12.46
CA HIS A 42 -6.87 -7.38 -13.60
C HIS A 42 -7.66 -6.16 -14.07
N THR A 43 -8.83 -5.92 -13.48
CA THR A 43 -9.65 -4.75 -13.77
C THR A 43 -9.72 -3.84 -12.54
N LEU A 44 -9.94 -2.55 -12.77
CA LEU A 44 -10.25 -1.60 -11.71
C LEU A 44 -11.50 -0.84 -12.11
N ASP A 45 -12.51 -0.88 -11.25
CA ASP A 45 -13.76 -0.16 -11.41
C ASP A 45 -14.08 0.74 -10.19
N ALA A 46 -15.22 1.41 -10.22
CA ALA A 46 -15.64 2.29 -9.13
C ALA A 46 -15.92 1.52 -7.82
N SER A 47 -16.32 0.24 -7.88
CA SER A 47 -16.47 -0.60 -6.70
C SER A 47 -15.11 -0.90 -6.07
N ASP A 48 -14.09 -1.22 -6.88
CA ASP A 48 -12.73 -1.43 -6.41
C ASP A 48 -12.17 -0.18 -5.72
N PHE A 49 -12.49 1.00 -6.27
CA PHE A 49 -12.13 2.27 -5.65
C PHE A 49 -12.78 2.45 -4.28
N VAL A 50 -14.10 2.24 -4.17
CA VAL A 50 -14.84 2.38 -2.90
C VAL A 50 -14.33 1.38 -1.86
N LEU A 51 -14.09 0.13 -2.24
CA LEU A 51 -13.61 -0.90 -1.33
C LEU A 51 -12.16 -0.65 -0.90
N THR A 52 -11.28 -0.24 -1.82
CA THR A 52 -9.88 0.06 -1.50
C THR A 52 -9.76 1.30 -0.63
N SER A 53 -10.53 2.37 -0.91
CA SER A 53 -10.54 3.57 -0.06
C SER A 53 -11.08 3.28 1.33
N ALA A 54 -12.13 2.46 1.45
CA ALA A 54 -12.63 2.00 2.74
C ALA A 54 -11.59 1.14 3.51
N ALA A 55 -10.89 0.24 2.81
CA ALA A 55 -9.80 -0.54 3.38
C ALA A 55 -8.69 0.38 3.91
N PHE A 56 -8.26 1.35 3.12
CA PHE A 56 -7.26 2.33 3.52
C PHE A 56 -7.70 3.13 4.76
N GLU A 57 -8.92 3.67 4.78
CA GLU A 57 -9.39 4.44 5.94
C GLU A 57 -9.43 3.57 7.20
N TRP A 58 -9.81 2.30 7.08
CA TRP A 58 -9.80 1.35 8.19
C TRP A 58 -8.38 1.07 8.70
N GLU A 59 -7.45 0.72 7.80
CA GLU A 59 -6.04 0.47 8.15
C GLU A 59 -5.38 1.72 8.76
N PHE A 60 -5.71 2.92 8.25
CA PHE A 60 -5.23 4.19 8.78
C PHE A 60 -5.70 4.41 10.21
N ASP A 61 -6.99 4.18 10.50
CA ASP A 61 -7.52 4.39 11.85
C ASP A 61 -6.91 3.39 12.86
N GLN A 62 -6.47 2.21 12.42
CA GLN A 62 -5.69 1.28 13.25
C GLN A 62 -4.26 1.77 13.51
N ALA A 63 -3.57 2.24 12.46
CA ALA A 63 -2.18 2.71 12.56
C ALA A 63 -2.05 4.07 13.28
N TYR A 64 -3.09 4.91 13.19
CA TYR A 64 -3.12 6.27 13.72
C TYR A 64 -4.38 6.52 14.57
N PRO A 65 -4.47 5.98 15.79
CA PRO A 65 -5.66 6.14 16.65
C PRO A 65 -5.99 7.60 17.00
N SER A 66 -4.99 8.50 16.95
CA SER A 66 -5.17 9.94 17.15
C SER A 66 -5.45 10.72 15.85
N GLY A 67 -5.58 10.02 14.72
CA GLY A 67 -5.77 10.61 13.41
C GLY A 67 -4.50 11.23 12.83
N VAL A 68 -4.69 12.15 11.88
CA VAL A 68 -3.59 12.84 11.18
C VAL A 68 -2.82 13.72 12.18
N VAL A 69 -1.49 13.64 12.15
CA VAL A 69 -0.58 14.46 12.95
C VAL A 69 -0.63 15.90 12.43
N LYS A 70 -0.94 16.84 13.32
CA LYS A 70 -1.10 18.27 12.99
C LYS A 70 -0.01 19.08 13.68
N SER A 71 0.39 20.18 13.04
CA SER A 71 1.29 21.14 13.66
C SER A 71 0.67 21.78 14.90
N GLU A 72 1.49 22.18 15.87
CA GLU A 72 1.02 22.88 17.08
C GLU A 72 0.21 24.14 16.74
N ALA A 73 0.65 24.89 15.73
CA ALA A 73 -0.07 26.06 15.22
C ALA A 73 -1.47 25.70 14.70
N ARG A 74 -1.61 24.57 13.98
CA ARG A 74 -2.92 24.09 13.50
C ARG A 74 -3.80 23.65 14.65
N VAL A 75 -3.26 22.93 15.63
CA VAL A 75 -4.01 22.51 16.83
C VAL A 75 -4.49 23.73 17.62
N ALA A 76 -3.64 24.73 17.84
CA ALA A 76 -4.01 25.97 18.51
C ALA A 76 -5.11 26.74 17.75
N ALA A 77 -5.03 26.79 16.42
CA ALA A 77 -6.06 27.40 15.59
C ALA A 77 -7.40 26.64 15.67
N GLU A 78 -7.39 25.30 15.65
CA GLU A 78 -8.59 24.46 15.81
C GLU A 78 -9.23 24.62 17.19
N GLN A 79 -8.43 24.72 18.26
CA GLN A 79 -8.91 24.99 19.61
C GLN A 79 -9.57 26.37 19.70
N ARG A 80 -8.93 27.40 19.16
CA ARG A 80 -9.49 28.76 19.12
C ARG A 80 -10.80 28.82 18.34
N ALA A 81 -10.84 28.22 17.15
CA ALA A 81 -12.05 28.16 16.33
C ALA A 81 -13.18 27.39 17.05
N SER A 82 -12.84 26.30 17.74
CA SER A 82 -13.80 25.53 18.54
C SER A 82 -14.39 26.34 19.68
N ALA A 83 -13.56 27.11 20.40
CA ALA A 83 -14.01 27.98 21.49
C ALA A 83 -14.96 29.09 21.00
N GLN A 84 -14.63 29.72 19.86
CA GLN A 84 -15.52 30.71 19.23
C GLN A 84 -16.85 30.09 18.80
N MET A 85 -16.83 28.87 18.26
CA MET A 85 -18.04 28.15 17.87
C MET A 85 -18.90 27.81 19.10
N ASP A 86 -18.28 27.43 20.22
CA ASP A 86 -18.99 27.15 21.48
C ASP A 86 -19.72 28.39 22.02
N GLU A 87 -19.09 29.56 21.97
CA GLU A 87 -19.73 30.81 22.35
C GLU A 87 -20.99 31.08 21.50
N CYS A 88 -20.87 30.98 20.17
CA CYS A 88 -22.00 31.12 19.25
C CYS A 88 -23.12 30.10 19.51
N ILE A 89 -22.77 28.84 19.79
CA ILE A 89 -23.72 27.77 20.12
C ILE A 89 -24.47 28.07 21.42
N ASN A 90 -23.78 28.63 22.42
CA ASN A 90 -24.35 28.95 23.72
C ASN A 90 -25.33 30.13 23.66
N GLN A 91 -25.04 31.12 22.81
CA GLN A 91 -25.91 32.28 22.55
C GLN A 91 -27.09 31.96 21.60
N SER A 92 -27.05 30.81 20.91
CA SER A 92 -28.07 30.40 19.95
C SER A 92 -29.11 29.45 20.55
N SER A 93 -30.30 29.40 19.93
CA SER A 93 -31.37 28.46 20.26
C SER A 93 -32.01 27.83 19.00
N GLY A 94 -32.92 26.88 19.19
CA GLY A 94 -33.70 26.28 18.11
C GLY A 94 -32.86 25.66 16.98
N LYS A 95 -33.27 25.91 15.72
CA LYS A 95 -32.63 25.34 14.52
C LYS A 95 -31.22 25.87 14.28
N ALA A 96 -30.96 27.15 14.59
CA ALA A 96 -29.63 27.75 14.44
C ALA A 96 -28.59 27.03 15.31
N LYS A 97 -28.93 26.77 16.59
CA LYS A 97 -28.06 25.99 17.49
C LYS A 97 -27.73 24.60 16.94
N LYS A 98 -28.70 23.91 16.32
CA LYS A 98 -28.49 22.59 15.71
C LYS A 98 -27.49 22.66 14.55
N ILE A 99 -27.63 23.65 13.67
CA ILE A 99 -26.72 23.86 12.54
C ILE A 99 -25.29 24.15 13.05
N LEU A 100 -25.14 25.04 14.03
CA LEU A 100 -23.82 25.36 14.60
C LEU A 100 -23.15 24.16 15.27
N LYS A 101 -23.91 23.35 16.02
CA LYS A 101 -23.39 22.08 16.59
C LYS A 101 -22.92 21.10 15.51
N TYR A 102 -23.63 21.04 14.39
CA TYR A 102 -23.22 20.21 13.26
C TYR A 102 -21.94 20.75 12.61
N ALA A 103 -21.89 22.06 12.34
CA ALA A 103 -20.71 22.73 11.77
C ALA A 103 -19.47 22.56 12.66
N LYS A 104 -19.61 22.62 13.99
CA LYS A 104 -18.48 22.40 14.91
C LYS A 104 -17.78 21.06 14.67
N LYS A 105 -18.51 20.01 14.25
CA LYS A 105 -17.94 18.68 13.99
C LYS A 105 -16.93 18.65 12.84
N SER A 106 -16.93 19.66 11.95
CA SER A 106 -15.92 19.75 10.89
C SER A 106 -14.58 20.30 11.39
N ILE A 107 -14.57 20.99 12.55
CA ILE A 107 -13.34 21.48 13.15
C ILE A 107 -12.55 20.28 13.65
N GLY A 108 -11.33 20.14 13.16
CA GLY A 108 -10.45 19.03 13.51
C GLY A 108 -10.66 17.76 12.69
N PHE A 109 -11.62 17.72 11.76
CA PHE A 109 -11.83 16.58 10.89
C PHE A 109 -10.64 16.36 9.93
N SER A 110 -10.17 15.13 9.83
CA SER A 110 -9.13 14.73 8.86
C SER A 110 -9.78 14.10 7.64
N ASN A 111 -9.57 14.71 6.46
CA ASN A 111 -10.09 14.19 5.21
C ASN A 111 -9.21 13.05 4.64
N LEU A 112 -9.72 12.34 3.64
CA LEU A 112 -9.02 11.23 2.97
C LEU A 112 -7.65 11.66 2.43
N GLU A 113 -7.58 12.82 1.79
CA GLU A 113 -6.34 13.42 1.27
C GLU A 113 -5.25 13.51 2.35
N SER A 114 -5.56 14.12 3.50
CA SER A 114 -4.59 14.29 4.59
C SER A 114 -4.12 12.95 5.16
N LYS A 115 -5.03 11.96 5.24
CA LYS A 115 -4.69 10.59 5.65
C LYS A 115 -3.70 9.96 4.65
N ILE A 116 -3.97 10.06 3.35
CA ILE A 116 -3.12 9.50 2.28
C ILE A 116 -1.74 10.17 2.30
N ILE A 117 -1.67 11.50 2.42
CA ILE A 117 -0.40 12.22 2.44
C ILE A 117 0.48 11.74 3.60
N GLN A 118 -0.09 11.65 4.80
CA GLN A 118 0.68 11.19 5.96
C GLN A 118 1.12 9.73 5.80
N ALA A 119 0.19 8.81 5.51
CA ALA A 119 0.52 7.40 5.37
C ALA A 119 1.51 7.16 4.21
N GLY A 120 1.35 7.84 3.08
CA GLY A 120 2.27 7.75 1.96
C GLY A 120 3.70 8.15 2.34
N ARG A 121 3.87 9.22 3.12
CA ARG A 121 5.18 9.65 3.63
C ARG A 121 5.75 8.65 4.64
N ASP A 122 4.95 8.23 5.62
CA ASP A 122 5.39 7.32 6.68
C ASP A 122 5.76 5.92 6.15
N PHE A 123 5.08 5.45 5.10
CA PHE A 123 5.33 4.17 4.45
C PHE A 123 6.17 4.29 3.17
N HIS A 124 6.76 5.47 2.89
CA HIS A 124 7.51 5.70 1.65
C HIS A 124 8.67 4.70 1.47
N GLU A 125 9.33 4.31 2.55
CA GLU A 125 10.37 3.27 2.52
C GLU A 125 9.86 1.93 1.92
N MET A 126 8.59 1.61 2.10
CA MET A 126 7.98 0.35 1.64
C MET A 126 7.33 0.46 0.26
N ILE A 127 6.82 1.64 -0.12
CA ILE A 127 6.03 1.79 -1.35
C ILE A 127 6.61 2.77 -2.38
N GLY A 128 7.57 3.60 -1.98
CA GLY A 128 8.12 4.70 -2.78
C GLY A 128 8.66 4.24 -4.12
N VAL A 129 9.48 3.17 -4.13
CA VAL A 129 10.06 2.60 -5.35
C VAL A 129 9.00 2.19 -6.39
N PHE A 130 7.85 1.67 -5.94
CA PHE A 130 6.76 1.28 -6.82
C PHE A 130 6.02 2.51 -7.35
N GLY A 131 5.72 3.47 -6.47
CA GLY A 131 5.08 4.73 -6.83
C GLY A 131 5.91 5.52 -7.85
N GLU A 132 7.18 5.80 -7.53
CA GLU A 132 8.07 6.54 -8.42
C GLU A 132 8.18 5.90 -9.81
N GLY A 133 8.35 4.58 -9.88
CA GLY A 133 8.43 3.93 -11.18
C GLY A 133 7.10 3.81 -11.90
N LEU A 134 5.97 3.65 -11.18
CA LEU A 134 4.64 3.58 -11.78
C LEU A 134 4.32 4.90 -12.48
N TYR A 135 4.55 6.02 -11.81
CA TYR A 135 4.21 7.35 -12.34
C TYR A 135 5.19 7.76 -13.43
N LYS A 136 6.49 7.52 -13.25
CA LYS A 136 7.51 7.77 -14.28
C LYS A 136 7.23 7.05 -15.60
N ARG A 137 6.73 5.80 -15.58
CA ARG A 137 6.41 5.05 -16.79
C ARG A 137 5.18 5.58 -17.53
N ASN A 138 4.33 6.34 -16.84
CA ASN A 138 3.09 6.89 -17.39
C ASN A 138 3.19 8.40 -17.65
N ASP A 139 4.40 8.99 -17.57
CA ASP A 139 4.64 10.44 -17.73
C ASP A 139 3.83 11.31 -16.75
N GLU A 140 3.66 10.81 -15.52
CA GLU A 140 2.92 11.48 -14.45
C GLU A 140 3.85 11.87 -13.30
N GLU A 141 3.51 12.95 -12.58
CA GLU A 141 4.25 13.39 -11.41
C GLU A 141 3.92 12.54 -10.18
N PHE A 142 4.97 12.04 -9.51
CA PHE A 142 4.83 11.35 -8.22
C PHE A 142 4.90 12.35 -7.06
N SER A 143 3.73 12.68 -6.49
CA SER A 143 3.60 13.52 -5.29
C SER A 143 2.43 13.01 -4.46
N TYR A 144 2.67 12.74 -3.17
CA TYR A 144 1.60 12.29 -2.28
C TYR A 144 0.50 13.33 -2.11
N GLU A 145 0.81 14.61 -2.26
CA GLU A 145 -0.15 15.72 -2.25
C GLU A 145 -1.08 15.65 -3.46
N VAL A 146 -0.52 15.51 -4.67
CA VAL A 146 -1.31 15.38 -5.91
C VAL A 146 -2.17 14.12 -5.87
N ILE A 147 -1.59 13.00 -5.45
CA ILE A 147 -2.25 11.69 -5.35
C ILE A 147 -3.38 11.74 -4.33
N GLY A 148 -3.12 12.28 -3.13
CA GLY A 148 -4.12 12.41 -2.06
C GLY A 148 -5.30 13.28 -2.48
N SER A 149 -5.03 14.39 -3.16
CA SER A 149 -6.06 15.31 -3.66
C SER A 149 -6.94 14.62 -4.71
N ARG A 150 -6.34 14.01 -5.74
CA ARG A 150 -7.07 13.37 -6.84
C ARG A 150 -7.90 12.17 -6.37
N LEU A 151 -7.40 11.37 -5.41
CA LEU A 151 -8.20 10.31 -4.77
C LEU A 151 -9.38 10.89 -3.98
N ALA A 152 -9.19 11.97 -3.22
CA ALA A 152 -10.28 12.60 -2.48
C ALA A 152 -11.35 13.20 -3.40
N GLU A 153 -10.94 13.85 -4.49
CA GLU A 153 -11.83 14.37 -5.53
C GLU A 153 -12.61 13.24 -6.21
N GLN A 154 -11.93 12.18 -6.66
CA GLN A 154 -12.57 11.02 -7.29
C GLN A 154 -13.59 10.34 -6.36
N ARG A 155 -13.28 10.22 -5.06
CA ARG A 155 -14.23 9.68 -4.06
C ARG A 155 -15.48 10.56 -3.97
N ASN A 156 -15.30 11.86 -3.88
CA ASN A 156 -16.42 12.79 -3.78
C ASN A 156 -17.27 12.75 -5.06
N ASP A 157 -16.65 12.62 -6.23
CA ASP A 157 -17.37 12.50 -7.51
C ASP A 157 -18.24 11.24 -7.57
N PHE A 158 -17.70 10.09 -7.17
CA PHE A 158 -18.46 8.84 -7.08
C PHE A 158 -19.58 8.93 -6.04
N ALA A 159 -19.32 9.52 -4.87
CA ALA A 159 -20.33 9.72 -3.82
C ALA A 159 -21.49 10.63 -4.25
N HIS A 160 -21.25 11.55 -5.21
CA HIS A 160 -22.30 12.38 -5.80
C HIS A 160 -23.07 11.69 -6.95
N GLY A 161 -22.88 10.39 -7.16
CA GLY A 161 -23.66 9.59 -8.10
C GLY A 161 -23.03 9.44 -9.48
N ASN A 162 -21.76 9.83 -9.67
CA ASN A 162 -21.04 9.63 -10.94
C ASN A 162 -20.33 8.27 -10.99
N ILE A 163 -20.88 7.25 -10.35
CA ILE A 163 -20.25 5.91 -10.24
C ILE A 163 -20.13 5.21 -11.60
N ASP A 164 -21.03 5.54 -12.54
CA ASP A 164 -21.04 5.00 -13.90
C ASP A 164 -20.03 5.71 -14.84
N LYS A 165 -19.20 6.63 -14.32
CA LYS A 165 -18.19 7.35 -15.09
C LYS A 165 -16.80 6.77 -14.87
N ASP A 166 -16.00 6.80 -15.94
CA ASP A 166 -14.60 6.37 -15.90
C ASP A 166 -13.75 7.19 -14.93
N PHE A 167 -12.64 6.60 -14.52
CA PHE A 167 -11.61 7.28 -13.74
C PHE A 167 -11.06 8.51 -14.47
N LYS A 168 -10.79 9.58 -13.71
CA LYS A 168 -10.26 10.82 -14.27
C LYS A 168 -8.74 10.87 -14.16
N GLY A 169 -8.07 11.11 -15.29
CA GLY A 169 -6.61 11.26 -15.34
C GLY A 169 -5.85 10.08 -14.72
N ALA A 170 -4.82 10.37 -13.94
CA ALA A 170 -4.02 9.36 -13.25
C ALA A 170 -4.68 8.71 -12.01
N ALA A 171 -5.99 8.88 -11.79
CA ALA A 171 -6.69 8.28 -10.65
C ALA A 171 -6.57 6.74 -10.59
N ILE A 172 -6.40 6.08 -11.73
CA ILE A 172 -6.13 4.63 -11.77
C ILE A 172 -4.75 4.31 -11.16
N LEU A 173 -3.72 5.12 -11.47
CA LEU A 173 -2.38 4.98 -10.89
C LEU A 173 -2.40 5.24 -9.39
N ASP A 174 -3.17 6.25 -8.96
CA ASP A 174 -3.37 6.56 -7.55
C ASP A 174 -4.03 5.38 -6.81
N LEU A 175 -5.05 4.76 -7.41
CA LEU A 175 -5.73 3.60 -6.83
C LEU A 175 -4.80 2.39 -6.73
N LEU A 176 -3.97 2.13 -7.74
CA LEU A 176 -2.96 1.06 -7.68
C LEU A 176 -1.96 1.29 -6.54
N LEU A 177 -1.44 2.52 -6.40
CA LEU A 177 -0.55 2.86 -5.29
C LEU A 177 -1.25 2.70 -3.93
N LEU A 178 -2.52 3.08 -3.84
CA LEU A 178 -3.32 2.93 -2.63
C LEU A 178 -3.46 1.46 -2.22
N ARG A 179 -3.60 0.53 -3.18
CA ARG A 179 -3.58 -0.92 -2.90
C ARG A 179 -2.24 -1.37 -2.30
N TYR A 180 -1.12 -0.87 -2.82
CA TYR A 180 0.20 -1.18 -2.26
C TYR A 180 0.34 -0.63 -0.84
N LEU A 181 -0.16 0.58 -0.60
CA LEU A 181 -0.14 1.21 0.73
C LEU A 181 -0.98 0.42 1.74
N VAL A 182 -2.21 0.03 1.39
CA VAL A 182 -3.06 -0.82 2.24
C VAL A 182 -2.34 -2.10 2.63
N TYR A 183 -1.72 -2.78 1.66
CA TYR A 183 -0.99 -4.02 1.92
C TYR A 183 0.26 -3.78 2.78
N ALA A 184 0.99 -2.69 2.56
CA ALA A 184 2.13 -2.31 3.40
C ALA A 184 1.72 -2.05 4.86
N MET A 185 0.59 -1.37 5.08
CA MET A 185 0.05 -1.11 6.42
C MET A 185 -0.33 -2.40 7.14
N GLN A 186 -0.97 -3.34 6.43
CA GLN A 186 -1.33 -4.65 6.96
C GLN A 186 -0.10 -5.48 7.36
N LEU A 187 0.90 -5.57 6.48
CA LEU A 187 2.13 -6.30 6.75
C LEU A 187 2.94 -5.67 7.89
N LYS A 188 3.01 -4.34 7.94
CA LYS A 188 3.67 -3.64 9.04
C LYS A 188 3.00 -3.91 10.38
N ARG A 189 1.66 -3.96 10.45
CA ARG A 189 0.91 -4.25 11.69
C ARG A 189 1.29 -5.61 12.27
N ILE A 190 1.45 -6.63 11.43
CA ILE A 190 1.84 -7.98 11.89
C ILE A 190 3.35 -8.15 12.11
N GLY A 191 4.13 -7.09 11.86
CA GLY A 191 5.55 -7.00 12.18
C GLY A 191 6.51 -7.35 11.04
N VAL A 192 6.04 -7.44 9.79
CA VAL A 192 6.92 -7.70 8.64
C VAL A 192 7.86 -6.51 8.44
N SER A 193 9.13 -6.79 8.12
CA SER A 193 10.13 -5.76 7.82
C SER A 193 9.79 -4.98 6.56
N ALA A 194 10.36 -3.78 6.40
CA ALA A 194 10.15 -2.97 5.21
C ALA A 194 10.67 -3.68 3.94
N ALA A 195 11.83 -4.34 4.02
CA ALA A 195 12.39 -5.15 2.93
C ALA A 195 11.46 -6.29 2.52
N ASN A 196 10.96 -7.10 3.47
CA ASN A 196 10.06 -8.20 3.14
C ASN A 196 8.71 -7.70 2.66
N THR A 197 8.24 -6.55 3.17
CA THR A 197 7.04 -5.87 2.66
C THR A 197 7.21 -5.47 1.19
N ARG A 198 8.35 -4.86 0.81
CA ARG A 198 8.65 -4.54 -0.60
C ARG A 198 8.66 -5.80 -1.46
N ARG A 199 9.34 -6.86 -1.03
CA ARG A 199 9.39 -8.13 -1.78
C ARG A 199 8.00 -8.72 -1.96
N ALA A 200 7.20 -8.78 -0.90
CA ALA A 200 5.84 -9.28 -0.95
C ALA A 200 4.94 -8.46 -1.88
N ILE A 201 5.04 -7.13 -1.89
CA ILE A 201 4.32 -6.26 -2.84
C ILE A 201 4.76 -6.55 -4.28
N ASN A 202 6.07 -6.60 -4.53
CA ASN A 202 6.64 -6.81 -5.85
C ASN A 202 6.19 -8.16 -6.46
N GLU A 203 6.13 -9.20 -5.62
CA GLU A 203 5.67 -10.54 -6.00
C GLU A 203 4.14 -10.59 -6.18
N LEU A 204 3.37 -10.13 -5.19
CA LEU A 204 1.90 -10.21 -5.19
C LEU A 204 1.28 -9.48 -6.38
N PHE A 205 1.80 -8.29 -6.69
CA PHE A 205 1.30 -7.47 -7.78
C PHE A 205 2.07 -7.64 -9.10
N GLY A 206 3.04 -8.56 -9.16
CA GLY A 206 3.77 -8.89 -10.39
C GLY A 206 4.54 -7.71 -10.99
N LEU A 207 5.08 -6.83 -10.14
CA LEU A 207 5.57 -5.50 -10.55
C LEU A 207 6.96 -5.52 -11.20
N MET A 208 7.71 -6.63 -11.04
CA MET A 208 9.02 -6.88 -11.66
C MET A 208 10.06 -5.77 -11.42
N TYR A 209 9.99 -5.07 -10.28
CA TYR A 209 10.99 -4.08 -9.90
C TYR A 209 12.25 -4.74 -9.35
N TYR A 210 13.42 -4.20 -9.69
CA TYR A 210 14.66 -4.51 -9.01
C TYR A 210 14.68 -3.76 -7.67
N LEU A 211 14.68 -4.52 -6.57
CA LEU A 211 14.73 -3.96 -5.22
C LEU A 211 16.20 -3.88 -4.77
N PRO A 212 16.63 -2.76 -4.15
CA PRO A 212 17.98 -2.68 -3.58
C PRO A 212 18.15 -3.75 -2.50
N ALA A 213 19.32 -4.40 -2.47
CA ALA A 213 19.70 -5.30 -1.38
C ALA A 213 19.91 -4.48 -0.10
N GLU A 214 19.39 -4.94 1.04
CA GLU A 214 19.69 -4.32 2.34
C GLU A 214 20.83 -5.06 3.04
N ASP A 215 21.63 -4.32 3.79
CA ASP A 215 22.73 -4.83 4.61
C ASP A 215 22.19 -5.83 5.65
N GLY A 216 22.36 -7.12 5.35
CA GLY A 216 21.80 -8.25 6.12
C GLY A 216 21.32 -9.41 5.26
N ASP A 217 21.13 -9.19 3.95
CA ASP A 217 20.66 -10.19 2.97
C ASP A 217 21.77 -11.10 2.39
N THR A 218 22.95 -11.20 3.00
CA THR A 218 24.08 -11.96 2.44
C THR A 218 23.88 -13.48 2.46
N GLU A 219 22.96 -14.03 3.26
CA GLU A 219 22.74 -15.49 3.31
C GLU A 219 21.82 -16.03 2.20
N THR A 220 20.92 -15.22 1.64
CA THR A 220 19.98 -15.69 0.61
C THR A 220 20.55 -15.66 -0.80
N VAL A 221 21.56 -14.82 -1.08
CA VAL A 221 22.18 -14.74 -2.41
C VAL A 221 23.12 -15.93 -2.66
N ALA A 222 23.73 -16.50 -1.61
CA ALA A 222 24.67 -17.61 -1.73
C ALA A 222 24.03 -18.91 -2.26
N LYS A 223 22.74 -19.15 -2.00
CA LYS A 223 22.07 -20.40 -2.41
C LYS A 223 21.64 -20.45 -3.88
N ASN A 224 21.58 -19.31 -4.57
CA ASN A 224 21.19 -19.27 -5.99
C ASN A 224 22.39 -19.36 -6.95
N THR A 225 23.62 -19.33 -6.43
CA THR A 225 24.85 -19.41 -7.25
C THR A 225 25.42 -20.83 -7.32
N GLU A 226 24.96 -21.77 -6.49
CA GLU A 226 25.49 -23.15 -6.45
C GLU A 226 24.80 -24.14 -7.41
N ILE A 227 23.84 -23.70 -8.25
CA ILE A 227 23.16 -24.59 -9.23
C ILE A 227 23.55 -24.25 -10.68
N SER A 228 24.70 -23.63 -10.90
CA SER A 228 25.22 -23.41 -12.24
C SER A 228 26.74 -23.57 -12.33
N GLU A 229 27.25 -24.74 -11.92
CA GLU A 229 28.52 -25.23 -12.46
C GLU A 229 28.27 -26.55 -13.19
N PRO A 230 28.53 -26.64 -14.50
CA PRO A 230 28.55 -27.92 -15.19
C PRO A 230 29.82 -28.67 -14.77
N ASN A 231 29.65 -29.79 -14.07
CA ASN A 231 30.70 -30.79 -13.84
C ASN A 231 31.28 -31.20 -15.20
N ASN A 232 32.51 -30.76 -15.48
CA ASN A 232 33.31 -31.26 -16.60
C ASN A 232 34.42 -32.13 -16.01
N GLU A 233 34.05 -33.35 -15.60
CA GLU A 233 35.03 -34.41 -15.35
C GLU A 233 35.53 -34.91 -16.70
N THR A 234 36.71 -34.45 -17.11
CA THR A 234 37.47 -35.09 -18.19
C THR A 234 38.41 -36.09 -17.54
N GLU A 235 38.06 -37.38 -17.62
CA GLU A 235 38.94 -38.49 -17.25
C GLU A 235 40.25 -38.40 -18.04
N GLY A 236 41.35 -38.30 -17.31
CA GLY A 236 42.67 -38.60 -17.85
C GLY A 236 42.83 -40.11 -17.95
N ASN A 237 43.20 -40.60 -19.13
CA ASN A 237 43.91 -41.87 -19.21
C ASN A 237 45.01 -41.75 -20.27
N ALA A 238 46.23 -41.60 -19.77
CA ALA A 238 47.44 -41.87 -20.52
C ALA A 238 47.83 -43.31 -20.19
N ASP A 239 47.83 -44.18 -21.18
CA ASP A 239 48.70 -45.35 -21.18
C ASP A 239 49.11 -45.67 -22.62
N GLU A 240 50.38 -46.02 -22.70
CA GLU A 240 51.29 -46.12 -23.84
C GLU A 240 51.27 -47.55 -24.45
N ILE A 241 52.05 -47.74 -25.53
CA ILE A 241 52.60 -49.03 -26.08
C ILE A 241 51.80 -49.61 -27.29
N VAL A 242 52.26 -49.44 -28.57
CA VAL A 242 53.22 -50.24 -29.40
C VAL A 242 52.60 -51.62 -29.80
N GLU A 243 52.46 -52.08 -31.06
CA GLU A 243 53.42 -52.35 -32.16
C GLU A 243 52.73 -52.94 -33.42
N ALA A 244 53.46 -52.95 -34.56
CA ALA A 244 53.39 -53.81 -35.78
C ALA A 244 52.12 -53.76 -36.68
N GLU A 245 52.17 -53.74 -38.02
CA GLU A 245 53.15 -54.17 -39.05
C GLU A 245 53.32 -53.13 -40.17
#